data_AF-A0A5W2M1Q2-F1
#
_entry.id   AF-A0A5W2M1Q2-F1
#
_cell.length_a   1.000
_cell.length_b   1.000
_cell.length_c   1.000
_cell.angle_alpha   90.00
_cell.angle_beta   90.00
_cell.angle_gamma   90.00
#
_symmetry.space_group_name_H-M   'P 1'
#
loop_
_entity.id
_entity.type
_entity.pdbx_description
1 polymer ?
#
loop_
_entity_poly.entity_id
_entity_poly.type
_entity_poly.pdbx_seq_one_letter_code
_entity_poly.pdbx_strand_id
1 'polypeptide(L)'
;ELYIEFNVSGLLRGDQKSRYESYALGRQWGWLSVNDIRRMENLPPIQGGDKYLTPLNMVDSASIYSGNKKPTAQQMTEIEAILART
;
A
#
# COMPACT_ATOMS: atom_id res chain seq x y z
N GLU A 1 1.75 -31.04 13.03
CA GLU A 1 1.18 -30.30 14.16
C GLU A 1 -0.14 -29.69 13.72
N LEU A 2 -1.22 -29.88 14.47
CA LEU A 2 -2.55 -29.37 14.12
C LEU A 2 -2.87 -28.18 15.01
N TYR A 3 -3.13 -27.01 14.40
CA TYR A 3 -3.50 -25.78 15.10
C TYR A 3 -5.02 -25.58 14.97
N ILE A 4 -5.70 -25.39 16.09
CA ILE A 4 -7.14 -25.12 16.15
C ILE A 4 -7.30 -23.65 16.52
N GLU A 5 -7.82 -22.85 15.60
CA GLU A 5 -8.12 -21.43 15.82
C GLU A 5 -9.62 -21.23 16.03
N PHE A 6 -9.99 -20.58 17.14
CA PHE A 6 -11.37 -20.16 17.36
C PHE A 6 -11.61 -18.81 16.68
N ASN A 7 -12.32 -18.83 15.55
CA ASN A 7 -12.75 -17.63 14.84
C ASN A 7 -13.99 -17.02 15.53
N VAL A 8 -13.76 -16.16 16.52
CA VAL A 8 -14.81 -15.35 17.19
C VAL A 8 -15.36 -14.21 16.33
N SER A 9 -14.80 -14.01 15.12
CA SER A 9 -15.24 -13.00 14.16
C SER A 9 -16.71 -13.18 13.72
N GLY A 10 -17.29 -14.38 13.93
CA GLY A 10 -18.71 -14.63 13.74
C GLY A 10 -19.62 -13.81 14.65
N LEU A 11 -19.19 -13.49 15.88
CA LEU A 11 -19.97 -12.68 16.83
C LEU A 11 -20.01 -11.20 16.42
N LEU A 12 -18.92 -10.69 15.83
CA LEU A 12 -18.82 -9.35 15.26
C LEU A 12 -19.46 -9.22 13.87
N ARG A 13 -19.87 -10.34 13.25
CA ARG A 13 -20.59 -10.34 11.96
C ARG A 13 -21.99 -9.70 12.07
N GLY A 14 -22.52 -9.56 13.29
CA GLY A 14 -23.82 -8.96 13.58
C GLY A 14 -23.94 -7.47 13.19
N ASP A 15 -22.83 -6.72 13.14
CA ASP A 15 -22.83 -5.34 12.65
C ASP A 15 -21.97 -5.19 11.39
N GLN A 16 -22.60 -5.56 10.27
CA GLN A 16 -22.02 -5.46 8.94
C GLN A 16 -21.65 -4.01 8.56
N LYS A 17 -22.38 -3.03 9.09
CA LYS A 17 -22.17 -1.61 8.81
C LYS A 17 -20.88 -1.13 9.46
N SER A 18 -20.72 -1.30 10.77
CA SER A 18 -19.49 -0.91 11.46
C SER A 18 -18.26 -1.61 10.90
N ARG A 19 -18.39 -2.86 10.46
CA ARG A 19 -17.28 -3.60 9.83
C ARG A 19 -16.86 -2.96 8.50
N TYR A 20 -17.80 -2.70 7.59
CA TYR A 20 -17.45 -2.05 6.32
C TYR A 20 -16.98 -0.60 6.50
N GLU A 21 -17.50 0.12 7.50
CA GLU A 21 -17.02 1.46 7.87
C GLU A 21 -15.56 1.41 8.36
N SER A 22 -15.20 0.42 9.18
CA SER A 22 -13.80 0.25 9.63
C SER A 22 -12.84 0.01 8.46
N TYR A 23 -13.24 -0.77 7.46
CA TYR A 23 -12.44 -1.01 6.25
C TYR A 23 -12.36 0.21 5.34
N ALA A 24 -13.44 1.00 5.26
CA ALA A 24 -13.45 2.25 4.52
C ALA A 24 -12.48 3.27 5.13
N LEU A 25 -12.49 3.43 6.46
CA LEU A 25 -11.52 4.26 7.19
C LEU A 25 -10.09 3.75 7.02
N GLY A 26 -9.91 2.42 7.11
CA GLY A 26 -8.67 1.71 6.81
C GLY A 26 -8.01 2.11 5.49
N ARG A 27 -8.82 2.05 4.44
CA ARG A 27 -8.39 2.40 3.09
C ARG A 27 -8.18 3.90 2.92
N GLN A 28 -9.06 4.71 3.49
CA GLN A 28 -8.98 6.17 3.37
C GLN A 28 -7.66 6.72 3.95
N TRP A 29 -7.20 6.15 5.07
CA TRP A 29 -5.96 6.55 5.73
C TRP A 29 -4.72 5.78 5.27
N GLY A 30 -4.87 4.85 4.33
CA GLY A 30 -3.72 4.23 3.63
C GLY A 30 -2.98 3.12 4.36
N TRP A 31 -3.55 2.58 5.44
CA TRP A 31 -2.97 1.50 6.25
C TRP A 31 -3.62 0.13 6.01
N LEU A 32 -4.70 0.07 5.20
CA LEU A 32 -5.28 -1.18 4.71
C LEU A 32 -5.36 -1.20 3.18
N SER A 33 -4.79 -2.24 2.58
CA SER A 33 -4.95 -2.54 1.14
C SER A 33 -6.20 -3.38 0.88
N VAL A 34 -6.53 -3.56 -0.41
CA VAL A 34 -7.67 -4.39 -0.84
C VAL A 34 -7.46 -5.84 -0.43
N ASN A 35 -6.24 -6.34 -0.60
CA ASN A 35 -5.90 -7.72 -0.30
C ASN A 35 -5.80 -7.98 1.20
N ASP A 36 -5.45 -6.98 2.02
CA ASP A 36 -5.51 -7.12 3.48
C ASP A 36 -6.94 -7.33 3.97
N ILE A 37 -7.90 -6.55 3.45
CA ILE A 37 -9.32 -6.70 3.78
C ILE A 37 -9.84 -8.05 3.29
N ARG A 38 -9.46 -8.47 2.07
CA ARG A 38 -9.86 -9.79 1.56
C ARG A 38 -9.30 -10.94 2.39
N ARG A 39 -8.05 -10.84 2.87
CA ARG A 39 -7.46 -11.80 3.81
C ARG A 39 -8.25 -11.88 5.12
N MET A 40 -8.66 -10.73 5.68
CA MET A 40 -9.49 -10.67 6.90
C MET A 40 -10.88 -11.30 6.70
N GLU A 41 -11.46 -11.14 5.51
CA GLU A 41 -12.77 -11.72 5.15
C GLU A 41 -12.67 -13.15 4.59
N ASN A 42 -11.49 -13.78 4.58
CA ASN A 42 -11.25 -15.10 3.98
C ASN A 42 -11.65 -15.20 2.49
N LEU A 43 -11.41 -14.13 1.73
CA LEU A 43 -11.64 -14.05 0.29
C LEU A 43 -10.32 -14.18 -0.50
N PRO A 44 -10.35 -14.72 -1.72
CA PRO A 44 -9.15 -14.84 -2.55
C PRO A 44 -8.59 -13.46 -2.92
N PRO A 45 -7.26 -13.30 -2.97
CA PRO A 45 -6.62 -12.03 -3.34
C PRO A 45 -6.93 -11.66 -4.79
N ILE A 46 -6.88 -10.37 -5.10
CA ILE A 46 -7.02 -9.85 -6.47
C ILE A 46 -5.71 -9.23 -6.95
N GLN A 47 -5.50 -9.27 -8.27
CA GLN A 47 -4.35 -8.62 -8.89
C GLN A 47 -4.42 -7.09 -8.70
N GLY A 48 -3.32 -6.49 -8.24
CA GLY A 48 -3.27 -5.05 -7.95
C GLY A 48 -3.96 -4.63 -6.65
N GLY A 49 -4.37 -5.60 -5.81
CA GLY A 49 -5.02 -5.35 -4.53
C GLY A 49 -4.08 -4.97 -3.38
N ASP A 50 -2.76 -5.11 -3.56
CA ASP A 50 -1.74 -4.76 -2.55
C ASP A 50 -1.35 -3.27 -2.58
N LYS A 51 -2.09 -2.45 -3.34
CA LYS A 51 -1.88 -1.00 -3.39
C LYS A 51 -2.52 -0.35 -2.19
N TYR A 52 -1.71 0.32 -1.39
CA TYR A 52 -2.17 1.20 -0.32
C TYR A 52 -2.59 2.54 -0.93
N LEU A 53 -3.73 3.07 -0.47
CA LEU A 53 -4.17 4.40 -0.90
C LEU A 53 -3.39 5.46 -0.16
N THR A 54 -2.93 6.44 -0.91
CA THR A 54 -2.10 7.53 -0.40
C THR A 54 -2.92 8.80 -0.54
N PRO A 55 -3.31 9.48 0.55
CA PRO A 55 -4.20 10.63 0.44
C PRO A 55 -3.61 11.67 -0.51
N LEU A 56 -4.36 12.15 -1.50
CA LEU A 56 -3.85 13.14 -2.47
C LEU A 56 -3.43 14.46 -1.80
N ASN A 57 -4.05 14.78 -0.65
CA ASN A 57 -3.71 15.94 0.20
C ASN A 57 -2.67 15.62 1.30
N MET A 58 -2.25 14.36 1.45
CA MET A 58 -1.15 13.92 2.31
C MET A 58 -0.34 12.89 1.54
N VAL A 59 0.52 13.40 0.67
CA VAL A 59 1.37 12.63 -0.24
C VAL A 59 2.08 11.49 0.52
N ASP A 60 1.91 10.25 0.07
CA ASP A 60 2.74 9.13 0.54
C ASP A 60 4.05 9.08 -0.26
N SER A 61 5.12 8.76 0.47
CA SER A 61 6.53 8.64 0.11
C SER A 61 6.85 7.95 -1.23
N ALA A 62 5.99 7.07 -1.76
CA ALA A 62 6.22 6.35 -3.01
C ALA A 62 6.15 7.25 -4.27
N SER A 63 5.38 8.34 -4.24
CA SER A 63 5.25 9.27 -5.37
C SER A 63 6.30 10.39 -5.38
N ILE A 64 7.10 10.54 -4.32
CA ILE A 64 8.28 11.42 -4.29
C ILE A 64 9.49 10.73 -4.95
N TYR A 65 9.54 9.38 -4.98
CA TYR A 65 10.68 8.61 -5.49
C TYR A 65 10.41 7.81 -6.77
N SER A 66 9.33 8.07 -7.51
CA SER A 66 9.14 7.47 -8.86
C SER A 66 9.95 8.19 -9.96
N GLY A 67 11.16 8.65 -9.64
CA GLY A 67 12.15 9.05 -10.62
C GLY A 67 12.94 7.82 -11.04
N ASN A 68 13.04 7.56 -12.34
CA ASN A 68 13.90 6.52 -12.92
C ASN A 68 15.24 6.43 -12.18
N LYS A 69 15.46 5.34 -11.45
CA LYS A 69 16.64 5.11 -10.58
C LYS A 69 17.95 4.86 -11.36
N LYS A 70 18.01 5.28 -12.62
CA LYS A 70 19.21 5.23 -13.47
C LYS A 70 19.33 6.60 -14.15
N PRO A 71 20.38 7.38 -13.83
CA PRO A 71 20.66 8.59 -14.58
C PRO A 71 20.81 8.25 -16.06
N THR A 72 20.13 9.03 -16.90
CA THR A 72 20.26 8.91 -18.35
C THR A 72 21.71 9.22 -18.73
N ALA A 73 22.24 8.60 -19.79
CA ALA A 73 23.64 8.79 -20.20
C ALA A 73 24.04 10.28 -20.34
N GLN A 74 23.10 11.14 -20.73
CA GLN A 74 23.28 12.60 -20.83
C GLN A 74 23.47 13.28 -19.46
N GLN A 75 22.74 12.83 -18.44
CA GLN A 75 22.83 13.36 -17.08
C GLN A 75 24.15 12.95 -16.42
N MET A 76 24.68 11.76 -16.75
CA MET A 76 26.00 11.32 -16.31
C MET A 76 27.12 12.18 -16.90
N THR A 77 27.07 12.48 -18.20
CA THR A 77 28.07 13.33 -18.85
C THR A 77 28.07 14.76 -18.32
N GLU A 78 26.90 15.29 -17.96
CA GLU A 78 26.78 16.62 -17.33
C GLU A 78 27.38 16.64 -15.92
N ILE A 79 27.14 15.59 -15.12
CA ILE A 79 27.74 15.47 -13.77
C ILE A 79 29.27 15.41 -13.86
N GLU A 80 29.82 14.62 -14.78
CA GLU A 80 31.26 14.52 -14.98
C GLU A 80 31.88 15.85 -15.45
N ALA A 81 31.21 16.57 -16.34
CA ALA A 81 31.66 17.87 -16.81
C ALA A 81 31.66 18.94 -15.70
N ILE A 82 30.71 18.89 -14.76
CA ILE A 82 30.66 19.79 -13.60
C ILE A 82 31.79 19.44 -12.61
N LEU A 83 32.00 18.15 -12.33
CA LEU A 83 33.05 17.69 -11.41
C LEU A 83 34.46 18.02 -11.93
N ALA A 84 34.69 17.94 -13.24
CA ALA A 84 35.98 18.26 -13.86
C ALA A 84 36.30 19.77 -13.92
N ARG A 85 35.36 20.64 -13.54
CA ARG A 85 35.50 22.10 -13.54
C ARG A 85 35.88 22.68 -12.17
N THR A 86 35.96 21.84 -11.14
CA THR A 86 36.38 22.18 -9.77
C THR A 86 37.82 21.75 -9.56
#